data_AF-A0A1E1W245-F1
#
_entry.id   AF-A0A1E1W245-F1
#
_cell.length_a   1.000
_cell.length_b   1.000
_cell.length_c   1.000
_cell.angle_alpha   90.00
_cell.angle_beta   90.00
_cell.angle_gamma   90.00
#
_symmetry.space_group_name_H-M   'P 1'
#
loop_
_entity.id
_entity.type
_entity.pdbx_description
1 polymer ?
#
loop_
_entity_poly.entity_id
_entity_poly.type
_entity_poly.pdbx_seq_one_letter_code
_entity_poly.pdbx_strand_id
1 'polypeptide(L)'
;AIQIAASRDQLDPLLLSQAPGISFKYWKDATQLYLQQIDRLVAKGEDAKLAENKPYGGPVFRKMAVQLSLHDLKGAVTTLVDARLFQEAYVLSRTRYMDSLAEQTLRLWAHDCFLNGHYNTSSVCYMALGDLSQAAAALGKSSDEESLSLAADIAKVLGQTTFAGHIEEKREFIKSKKELLEKLDKQVEDQDLKDLPSRSELVIKENNTEKSQLEEPEKDTENAKEVASTDEKNLMSDTQAEESGKGEDENKIEKLLVELPEKMEGLLKDGIQNGMHKGDGDTMQNGEATDPQNNNEILAKPLQNGSEPVQEKSATE
;
A
#
# COMPACT_ATOMS: atom_id res chain seq x y z
N ALA A 1 -14.55 7.89 -38.64
CA ALA A 1 -14.91 8.19 -37.24
C ALA A 1 -13.78 7.84 -36.27
N ILE A 2 -13.40 6.56 -36.12
CA ILE A 2 -12.36 6.12 -35.16
C ILE A 2 -11.02 6.84 -35.32
N GLN A 3 -10.51 7.01 -36.55
CA GLN A 3 -9.24 7.72 -36.78
C GLN A 3 -9.29 9.20 -36.32
N ILE A 4 -10.41 9.88 -36.57
CA ILE A 4 -10.61 11.28 -36.15
C ILE A 4 -10.70 11.34 -34.62
N ALA A 5 -11.46 10.43 -33.99
CA ALA A 5 -11.56 10.33 -32.55
C ALA A 5 -10.20 10.03 -31.89
N ALA A 6 -9.41 9.11 -32.46
CA ALA A 6 -8.07 8.78 -31.98
C ALA A 6 -7.08 9.95 -32.11
N SER A 7 -7.19 10.77 -33.15
CA SER A 7 -6.36 11.98 -33.32
C SER A 7 -6.66 13.07 -32.28
N ARG A 8 -7.85 13.04 -31.69
CA ARG A 8 -8.32 14.02 -30.70
C ARG A 8 -8.26 13.51 -29.26
N ASP A 9 -7.72 12.32 -29.03
CA ASP A 9 -7.75 11.62 -27.73
C ASP A 9 -9.20 11.47 -27.17
N GLN A 10 -10.19 11.29 -28.06
CA GLN A 10 -11.62 11.14 -27.74
C GLN A 10 -12.14 9.75 -28.16
N LEU A 11 -11.27 8.74 -28.19
CA LEU A 11 -11.70 7.38 -28.48
C LEU A 11 -12.43 6.80 -27.27
N ASP A 12 -13.68 6.39 -27.48
CA ASP A 12 -14.53 5.81 -26.44
C ASP A 12 -14.70 4.29 -26.62
N PRO A 13 -14.91 3.53 -25.53
CA PRO A 13 -15.23 2.10 -25.60
C PRO A 13 -16.41 1.78 -26.50
N LEU A 14 -17.43 2.66 -26.54
CA LEU A 14 -18.58 2.51 -27.43
C LEU A 14 -18.16 2.50 -28.90
N LEU A 15 -17.27 3.41 -29.28
CA LEU A 15 -16.78 3.48 -30.66
C LEU A 15 -15.89 2.28 -30.98
N LEU A 16 -15.12 1.80 -30.00
CA LEU A 16 -14.30 0.60 -30.14
C LEU A 16 -15.15 -0.67 -30.37
N SER A 17 -16.32 -0.75 -29.73
CA SER A 17 -17.26 -1.89 -29.89
C SER A 17 -17.81 -2.05 -31.31
N GLN A 18 -17.78 -1.00 -32.13
CA GLN A 18 -18.23 -1.04 -33.52
C GLN A 18 -17.14 -1.53 -34.49
N ALA A 19 -15.86 -1.46 -34.08
CA ALA A 19 -14.73 -1.81 -34.94
C ALA A 19 -14.71 -3.27 -35.45
N PRO A 20 -15.13 -4.29 -34.68
CA PRO A 20 -15.21 -5.68 -35.16
C PRO A 20 -16.14 -5.85 -36.36
N GLY A 21 -17.16 -5.00 -36.50
CA GLY A 21 -18.08 -5.01 -37.63
C GLY A 21 -17.43 -4.66 -38.98
N ILE A 22 -16.22 -4.08 -38.95
CA ILE A 22 -15.44 -3.76 -40.15
C ILE A 22 -14.43 -4.88 -40.43
N SER A 23 -13.55 -5.17 -39.48
CA SER A 23 -12.66 -6.35 -39.52
C SER A 23 -11.97 -6.55 -38.18
N PHE A 24 -11.49 -7.78 -37.93
CA PHE A 24 -10.70 -8.10 -36.74
C PHE A 24 -9.37 -7.34 -36.69
N LYS A 25 -8.67 -7.22 -37.83
CA LYS A 25 -7.41 -6.45 -37.91
C LYS A 25 -7.65 -4.99 -37.51
N TYR A 26 -8.70 -4.39 -38.05
CA TYR A 26 -9.05 -3.01 -37.74
C TYR A 26 -9.42 -2.81 -36.27
N TRP A 27 -10.16 -3.76 -35.67
CA TRP A 27 -10.43 -3.74 -34.23
C TRP A 27 -9.14 -3.82 -33.40
N LYS A 28 -8.19 -4.68 -33.76
CA LYS A 28 -6.90 -4.79 -33.07
C LYS A 28 -6.12 -3.47 -33.14
N ASP A 29 -6.04 -2.88 -34.32
CA ASP A 29 -5.36 -1.59 -34.54
C ASP A 29 -6.04 -0.46 -33.75
N ALA A 30 -7.38 -0.40 -33.77
CA ALA A 30 -8.15 0.58 -33.00
C ALA A 30 -7.99 0.40 -31.47
N THR A 31 -7.92 -0.83 -31.00
CA THR A 31 -7.72 -1.16 -29.58
C THR A 31 -6.31 -0.78 -29.12
N GLN A 32 -5.31 -0.96 -29.98
CA GLN A 32 -3.93 -0.51 -29.73
C GLN A 32 -3.86 1.03 -29.62
N LEU A 33 -4.57 1.75 -30.50
CA LEU A 33 -4.66 3.22 -30.42
C LEU A 33 -5.37 3.67 -29.13
N TYR A 34 -6.40 2.93 -28.70
CA TYR A 34 -7.08 3.21 -27.44
C TYR A 34 -6.15 3.02 -26.23
N LEU A 35 -5.34 1.96 -26.23
CA LEU A 35 -4.32 1.73 -25.20
C LEU A 35 -3.32 2.90 -25.13
N GLN A 36 -2.82 3.35 -26.29
CA GLN A 36 -1.92 4.51 -26.38
C GLN A 36 -2.60 5.82 -25.96
N GLN A 37 -3.90 5.99 -26.18
CA GLN A 37 -4.65 7.13 -25.68
C GLN A 37 -4.70 7.12 -24.14
N ILE A 38 -4.96 5.97 -23.52
CA ILE A 38 -4.95 5.85 -22.06
C ILE A 38 -3.59 6.29 -21.49
N ASP A 39 -2.49 5.78 -22.06
CA ASP A 39 -1.14 6.14 -21.62
C ASP A 39 -0.86 7.65 -21.77
N ARG A 40 -1.29 8.25 -22.89
CA ARG A 40 -1.16 9.69 -23.12
C ARG A 40 -1.99 10.53 -22.14
N LEU A 41 -3.20 10.11 -21.82
CA LEU A 41 -4.07 10.81 -20.86
C LEU A 41 -3.51 10.74 -19.44
N VAL A 42 -2.99 9.58 -19.02
CA VAL A 42 -2.30 9.41 -17.74
C VAL A 42 -1.06 10.31 -17.67
N ALA A 43 -0.26 10.37 -18.73
CA ALA A 43 0.91 11.25 -18.78
C ALA A 43 0.56 12.75 -18.73
N LYS A 44 -0.60 13.15 -19.26
CA LYS A 44 -1.11 14.52 -19.21
C LYS A 44 -1.78 14.87 -17.87
N GLY A 45 -2.03 13.90 -17.00
CA GLY A 45 -2.80 14.09 -15.77
C GLY A 45 -4.30 14.34 -16.01
N GLU A 46 -4.83 13.95 -17.17
CA GLU A 46 -6.26 14.05 -17.53
C GLU A 46 -6.99 12.71 -17.34
N ASP A 47 -6.58 11.93 -16.34
CA ASP A 47 -7.17 10.63 -15.99
C ASP A 47 -8.63 10.73 -15.53
N ALA A 48 -9.05 11.91 -15.03
CA ALA A 48 -10.43 12.21 -14.69
C ALA A 48 -11.41 11.99 -15.85
N LYS A 49 -11.03 12.32 -17.10
CA LYS A 49 -11.86 12.08 -18.29
C LYS A 49 -12.11 10.60 -18.52
N LEU A 50 -11.15 9.75 -18.14
CA LEU A 50 -11.35 8.31 -18.14
C LEU A 50 -12.28 7.94 -16.98
N ALA A 51 -12.10 8.50 -15.79
CA ALA A 51 -12.92 8.18 -14.61
C ALA A 51 -14.41 8.56 -14.73
N GLU A 52 -14.79 9.49 -15.61
CA GLU A 52 -16.20 9.88 -15.84
C GLU A 52 -17.12 8.68 -16.14
N ASN A 53 -16.59 7.67 -16.84
CA ASN A 53 -17.25 6.38 -16.98
C ASN A 53 -16.99 5.52 -15.71
N LYS A 54 -17.76 5.81 -14.64
CA LYS A 54 -17.66 5.22 -13.30
C LYS A 54 -17.56 3.68 -13.16
N PRO A 55 -18.09 2.79 -14.04
CA PRO A 55 -18.17 1.37 -13.68
C PRO A 55 -16.84 0.59 -13.73
N TYR A 56 -15.78 1.11 -14.36
CA TYR A 56 -14.58 0.31 -14.70
C TYR A 56 -13.33 0.56 -13.83
N GLY A 57 -13.48 1.09 -12.62
CA GLY A 57 -12.40 1.07 -11.61
C GLY A 57 -11.19 1.99 -11.87
N GLY A 58 -11.28 2.95 -12.77
CA GLY A 58 -10.19 3.91 -13.04
C GLY A 58 -9.27 3.54 -14.21
N PRO A 59 -8.20 4.33 -14.45
CA PRO A 59 -7.37 4.20 -15.67
C PRO A 59 -6.57 2.89 -15.72
N VAL A 60 -6.08 2.40 -14.57
CA VAL A 60 -5.26 1.17 -14.48
C VAL A 60 -6.06 -0.06 -14.88
N PHE A 61 -7.26 -0.25 -14.32
CA PHE A 61 -8.11 -1.40 -14.65
C PHE A 61 -8.58 -1.38 -16.10
N ARG A 62 -8.82 -0.19 -16.69
CA ARG A 62 -9.10 -0.10 -18.13
C ARG A 62 -7.92 -0.50 -18.99
N LYS A 63 -6.74 0.02 -18.67
CA LYS A 63 -5.51 -0.33 -19.39
C LYS A 63 -5.30 -1.85 -19.37
N MET A 64 -5.42 -2.45 -18.19
CA MET A 64 -5.34 -3.89 -17.99
C MET A 64 -6.42 -4.65 -18.77
N ALA A 65 -7.70 -4.24 -18.71
CA ALA A 65 -8.78 -4.89 -19.45
C ALA A 65 -8.57 -4.84 -20.97
N VAL A 66 -8.06 -3.72 -21.48
CA VAL A 66 -7.72 -3.56 -22.90
C VAL A 66 -6.57 -4.48 -23.28
N GLN A 67 -5.51 -4.57 -22.48
CA GLN A 67 -4.39 -5.50 -22.71
C GLN A 67 -4.86 -6.96 -22.67
N LEU A 68 -5.73 -7.32 -21.74
CA LEU A 68 -6.34 -8.66 -21.68
C LEU A 68 -7.15 -8.97 -22.94
N SER A 69 -7.92 -8.01 -23.46
CA SER A 69 -8.67 -8.18 -24.71
C SER A 69 -7.75 -8.42 -25.92
N LEU A 70 -6.55 -7.85 -25.89
CA LEU A 70 -5.49 -8.06 -26.89
C LEU A 70 -4.67 -9.34 -26.65
N HIS A 71 -5.00 -10.12 -25.62
CA HIS A 71 -4.24 -11.28 -25.14
C HIS A 71 -2.80 -10.95 -24.70
N ASP A 72 -2.51 -9.69 -24.36
CA ASP A 72 -1.23 -9.29 -23.77
C ASP A 72 -1.26 -9.44 -22.24
N LEU A 73 -1.12 -10.70 -21.79
CA LEU A 73 -1.14 -11.03 -20.36
C LEU A 73 0.05 -10.43 -19.61
N LYS A 74 1.23 -10.41 -20.24
CA LYS A 74 2.44 -9.86 -19.60
C LYS A 74 2.30 -8.36 -19.37
N GLY A 75 1.83 -7.62 -20.38
CA GLY A 75 1.57 -6.18 -20.25
C GLY A 75 0.51 -5.86 -19.20
N ALA A 76 -0.54 -6.68 -19.11
CA ALA A 76 -1.58 -6.56 -18.10
C ALA A 76 -1.03 -6.74 -16.67
N VAL A 77 -0.25 -7.79 -16.43
CA VAL A 77 0.38 -8.06 -15.12
C VAL A 77 1.35 -6.94 -14.75
N THR A 78 2.21 -6.50 -15.68
CA THR A 78 3.14 -5.38 -15.44
C THR A 78 2.38 -4.10 -15.07
N THR A 79 1.28 -3.80 -15.75
CA THR A 79 0.45 -2.61 -15.46
C THR A 79 -0.13 -2.65 -14.04
N LEU A 80 -0.57 -3.82 -13.57
CA LEU A 80 -1.06 -3.99 -12.20
C LEU A 80 0.07 -3.87 -11.16
N VAL A 81 1.22 -4.47 -11.44
CA VAL A 81 2.41 -4.41 -10.57
C VAL A 81 2.91 -2.98 -10.42
N ASP A 82 2.99 -2.21 -11.51
CA ASP A 82 3.39 -0.80 -11.49
C ASP A 82 2.44 0.05 -10.64
N ALA A 83 1.15 -0.30 -10.64
CA ALA A 83 0.12 0.33 -9.82
C ALA A 83 0.06 -0.20 -8.37
N ARG A 84 0.99 -1.08 -7.96
CA ARG A 84 1.03 -1.74 -6.64
C ARG A 84 -0.18 -2.64 -6.33
N LEU A 85 -0.92 -3.07 -7.35
CA LEU A 85 -2.04 -4.01 -7.25
C LEU A 85 -1.55 -5.45 -7.38
N PHE A 86 -0.75 -5.87 -6.40
CA PHE A 86 -0.04 -7.15 -6.43
C PHE A 86 -0.96 -8.36 -6.30
N GLN A 87 -2.05 -8.25 -5.53
CA GLN A 87 -2.99 -9.34 -5.30
C GLN A 87 -3.70 -9.71 -6.60
N GLU A 88 -4.22 -8.71 -7.30
CA GLU A 88 -4.88 -8.86 -8.60
C GLU A 88 -3.91 -9.39 -9.66
N ALA A 89 -2.68 -8.87 -9.67
CA ALA A 89 -1.63 -9.35 -10.57
C ALA A 89 -1.28 -10.84 -10.32
N TYR A 90 -1.19 -11.25 -9.06
CA TYR A 90 -0.91 -12.63 -8.68
C TYR A 90 -2.05 -13.57 -9.08
N VAL A 91 -3.29 -13.21 -8.74
CA VAL A 91 -4.49 -13.99 -9.09
C VAL A 91 -4.62 -14.10 -10.62
N LEU A 92 -4.40 -13.02 -11.36
CA LEU A 92 -4.43 -13.04 -12.82
C LEU A 92 -3.36 -13.98 -13.39
N SER A 93 -2.15 -13.95 -12.83
CA SER A 93 -1.06 -14.84 -13.26
C SER A 93 -1.37 -16.31 -13.00
N ARG A 94 -1.92 -16.63 -11.81
CA ARG A 94 -2.30 -18.00 -11.43
C ARG A 94 -3.48 -18.54 -12.23
N THR A 95 -4.52 -17.73 -12.45
CA THR A 95 -5.70 -18.13 -13.25
C THR A 95 -5.38 -18.43 -14.71
N ARG A 96 -4.27 -17.88 -15.23
CA ARG A 96 -3.77 -18.15 -16.59
C ARG A 96 -2.60 -19.14 -16.63
N TYR A 97 -2.28 -19.79 -15.51
CA TYR A 97 -1.18 -20.77 -15.38
C TYR A 97 0.19 -20.21 -15.81
N MET A 98 0.46 -18.95 -15.46
CA MET A 98 1.74 -18.29 -15.71
C MET A 98 2.59 -18.26 -14.44
N ASP A 99 3.16 -19.41 -14.08
CA ASP A 99 3.87 -19.57 -12.80
C ASP A 99 5.09 -18.66 -12.67
N SER A 100 5.87 -18.46 -13.74
CA SER A 100 7.02 -17.57 -13.73
C SER A 100 6.65 -16.10 -13.44
N LEU A 101 5.52 -15.63 -13.97
CA LEU A 101 5.02 -14.28 -13.69
C LEU A 101 4.40 -14.20 -12.29
N ALA A 102 3.74 -15.26 -11.83
CA ALA A 102 3.19 -15.32 -10.48
C ALA A 102 4.30 -15.25 -9.43
N GLU A 103 5.38 -16.02 -9.60
CA GLU A 103 6.56 -15.98 -8.72
C GLU A 103 7.25 -14.61 -8.74
N GLN A 104 7.43 -14.02 -9.93
CA GLN A 104 8.02 -12.68 -10.04
C GLN A 104 7.16 -11.63 -9.33
N THR A 105 5.85 -11.68 -9.53
CA THR A 105 4.89 -10.76 -8.89
C THR A 105 4.94 -10.92 -7.37
N LEU A 106 5.00 -12.16 -6.89
CA LEU A 106 5.06 -12.47 -5.47
C LEU A 106 6.37 -11.99 -4.81
N ARG A 107 7.51 -12.11 -5.51
CA ARG A 107 8.80 -11.53 -5.06
C ARG A 107 8.73 -10.01 -4.95
N LEU A 108 8.17 -9.33 -5.95
CA LEU A 108 8.02 -7.88 -5.95
C LEU A 108 7.06 -7.44 -4.83
N TRP A 109 5.98 -8.18 -4.62
CA TRP A 109 5.03 -7.94 -3.55
C TRP A 109 5.67 -8.11 -2.16
N ALA A 110 6.45 -9.18 -1.96
CA ALA A 110 7.17 -9.43 -0.73
C ALA A 110 8.13 -8.29 -0.39
N HIS A 111 8.90 -7.83 -1.39
CA HIS A 111 9.85 -6.73 -1.25
C HIS A 111 9.15 -5.40 -0.94
N ASP A 112 8.04 -5.10 -1.62
CA ASP A 112 7.26 -3.88 -1.36
C ASP A 112 6.67 -3.88 0.06
N CYS A 113 6.08 -5.00 0.49
CA CYS A 113 5.56 -5.15 1.85
C CYS A 113 6.66 -4.99 2.90
N PHE A 114 7.86 -5.51 2.63
CA PHE A 114 9.00 -5.39 3.53
C PHE A 114 9.43 -3.93 3.72
N LEU A 115 9.50 -3.16 2.64
CA LEU A 115 9.85 -1.74 2.68
C LEU A 115 8.79 -0.91 3.41
N ASN A 116 7.52 -1.26 3.24
CA ASN A 116 6.39 -0.58 3.89
C ASN A 116 6.18 -1.00 5.36
N GLY A 117 7.00 -1.92 5.90
CA GLY A 117 6.89 -2.40 7.27
C GLY A 117 5.82 -3.48 7.51
N HIS A 118 5.17 -3.97 6.45
CA HIS A 118 4.21 -5.07 6.50
C HIS A 118 4.93 -6.43 6.49
N TYR A 119 5.65 -6.72 7.58
CA TYR A 119 6.51 -7.90 7.69
C TYR A 119 5.76 -9.23 7.62
N ASN A 120 4.54 -9.30 8.19
CA ASN A 120 3.72 -10.51 8.18
C ASN A 120 3.29 -10.89 6.75
N THR A 121 2.85 -9.92 5.95
CA THR A 121 2.48 -10.19 4.55
C THR A 121 3.72 -10.55 3.72
N SER A 122 4.84 -9.85 3.96
CA SER A 122 6.10 -10.13 3.29
C SER A 122 6.59 -11.56 3.54
N SER A 123 6.53 -12.03 4.80
CA SER A 123 6.95 -13.38 5.15
C SER A 123 6.06 -14.45 4.55
N VAL A 124 4.74 -14.24 4.52
CA VAL A 124 3.78 -15.13 3.84
C VAL A 124 4.15 -15.27 2.36
N CYS A 125 4.45 -14.16 1.68
CA CYS A 125 4.89 -14.19 0.28
C CYS A 125 6.20 -14.99 0.10
N TYR A 126 7.20 -14.83 0.98
CA TYR A 126 8.43 -15.61 0.93
C TYR A 126 8.23 -17.09 1.25
N MET A 127 7.35 -17.42 2.20
CA MET A 127 6.98 -18.82 2.49
C MET A 127 6.31 -19.48 1.29
N ALA A 128 5.43 -18.75 0.60
CA ALA A 128 4.75 -19.21 -0.60
C ALA A 128 5.71 -19.44 -1.79
N LEU A 129 6.84 -18.72 -1.82
CA LEU A 129 7.94 -18.95 -2.76
C LEU A 129 8.86 -20.12 -2.36
N GLY A 130 8.71 -20.66 -1.14
CA GLY A 130 9.62 -21.66 -0.56
C GLY A 130 10.89 -21.09 0.08
N ASP A 131 11.07 -19.77 0.09
CA ASP A 131 12.24 -19.08 0.65
C ASP A 131 12.07 -18.83 2.16
N LEU A 132 12.10 -19.91 2.94
CA LEU A 132 11.89 -19.86 4.40
C LEU A 132 12.92 -18.99 5.14
N SER A 133 14.15 -18.90 4.64
CA SER A 133 15.21 -18.08 5.25
C SER A 133 14.88 -16.59 5.18
N GLN A 134 14.38 -16.11 4.03
CA GLN A 134 13.94 -14.72 3.87
C GLN A 134 12.66 -14.45 4.66
N ALA A 135 11.75 -15.44 4.74
CA ALA A 135 10.55 -15.33 5.57
C ALA A 135 10.89 -15.13 7.06
N ALA A 136 11.81 -15.94 7.61
CA ALA A 136 12.27 -15.81 8.98
C ALA A 136 12.97 -14.46 9.22
N ALA A 137 13.78 -13.99 8.26
CA ALA A 137 14.42 -12.68 8.33
C ALA A 137 13.42 -11.52 8.32
N ALA A 138 12.35 -11.62 7.52
CA ALA A 138 11.29 -10.63 7.47
C ALA A 138 10.52 -10.57 8.79
N LEU A 139 10.09 -11.72 9.33
CA LEU A 139 9.41 -11.79 10.63
C LEU A 139 10.31 -11.36 11.79
N GLY A 140 11.61 -11.67 11.75
CA GLY A 140 12.58 -11.25 12.76
C GLY A 140 12.69 -9.73 12.91
N LYS A 141 12.33 -8.95 11.88
CA LYS A 141 12.27 -7.48 11.96
C LYS A 141 11.01 -6.95 12.64
N SER A 142 9.95 -7.75 12.73
CA SER A 142 8.72 -7.34 13.41
C SER A 142 8.97 -7.09 14.91
N SER A 143 8.04 -6.37 15.53
CA SER A 143 8.03 -6.07 16.96
C SER A 143 7.02 -6.92 17.73
N ASP A 144 6.33 -7.84 17.04
CA ASP A 144 5.26 -8.64 17.62
C ASP A 144 5.80 -9.94 18.20
N GLU A 145 5.30 -10.33 19.38
CA GLU A 145 5.80 -11.49 20.12
C GLU A 145 5.49 -12.79 19.36
N GLU A 146 4.29 -12.91 18.79
CA GLU A 146 3.85 -14.09 18.05
C GLU A 146 4.67 -14.27 16.76
N SER A 147 4.85 -13.18 15.99
CA SER A 147 5.68 -13.16 14.78
C SER A 147 7.14 -13.52 15.06
N LEU A 148 7.71 -13.05 16.18
CA LEU A 148 9.08 -13.40 16.59
C LEU A 148 9.19 -14.87 17.01
N SER A 149 8.20 -15.41 17.72
CA SER A 149 8.19 -16.83 18.07
C SER A 149 8.18 -17.71 16.81
N LEU A 150 7.31 -17.39 15.85
CA LEU A 150 7.23 -18.10 14.58
C LEU A 150 8.55 -17.98 13.79
N ALA A 151 9.19 -16.81 13.78
CA ALA A 151 10.48 -16.61 13.13
C ALA A 151 11.58 -17.49 13.74
N ALA A 152 11.63 -17.60 15.07
CA ALA A 152 12.59 -18.47 15.77
C ALA A 152 12.36 -19.94 15.44
N ASP A 153 11.10 -20.39 15.38
CA ASP A 153 10.77 -21.76 15.01
C ASP A 153 11.16 -22.09 13.56
N ILE A 154 10.87 -21.18 12.62
CA ILE A 154 11.30 -21.34 11.21
C ILE A 154 12.84 -21.39 11.13
N ALA A 155 13.54 -20.53 11.87
CA ALA A 155 15.01 -20.52 11.89
C ALA A 155 15.60 -21.81 12.48
N LYS A 156 14.99 -22.38 13.52
CA LYS A 156 15.39 -23.68 14.09
C LYS A 156 15.22 -24.81 13.09
N VAL A 157 14.09 -24.85 12.38
CA VAL A 157 13.82 -25.84 11.33
C VAL A 157 14.85 -25.76 10.21
N LEU A 158 15.33 -24.57 9.87
CA LEU A 158 16.39 -24.37 8.88
C LEU A 158 17.80 -24.67 9.42
N GLY A 159 17.96 -25.03 10.70
CA GLY A 159 19.26 -25.24 11.34
C GLY A 159 20.03 -23.96 11.64
N GLN A 160 19.39 -22.78 11.55
CA GLN A 160 19.99 -21.48 11.86
C GLN A 160 19.82 -21.15 13.35
N THR A 161 20.46 -21.95 14.21
CA THR A 161 20.30 -21.88 15.67
C THR A 161 20.78 -20.55 16.28
N THR A 162 21.83 -19.94 15.73
CA THR A 162 22.34 -18.63 16.17
C THR A 162 21.35 -17.51 15.90
N PHE A 163 20.72 -17.53 14.72
CA PHE A 163 19.69 -16.56 14.36
C PHE A 163 18.42 -16.76 15.20
N ALA A 164 18.02 -18.01 15.43
CA ALA A 164 16.90 -18.33 16.31
C ALA A 164 17.12 -17.81 17.74
N GLY A 165 18.30 -18.03 18.32
CA GLY A 165 18.63 -17.53 19.66
C GLY A 165 18.56 -16.00 19.77
N HIS A 166 19.08 -15.28 18.77
CA HIS A 166 18.97 -13.81 18.73
C HIS A 166 17.52 -13.32 18.63
N ILE A 167 16.66 -14.01 17.88
CA ILE A 167 15.24 -13.67 17.79
C ILE A 167 14.54 -13.91 19.14
N GLU A 168 14.85 -15.01 19.83
CA GLU A 168 14.28 -15.33 21.14
C GLU A 168 14.68 -14.30 22.20
N GLU A 169 15.95 -13.89 22.22
CA GLU A 169 16.42 -12.82 23.10
C GLU A 169 15.69 -11.50 22.82
N LYS A 170 15.53 -11.15 21.53
CA LYS A 170 14.76 -9.96 21.13
C LYS A 170 13.30 -10.06 21.60
N ARG A 171 12.68 -11.24 21.52
CA ARG A 171 11.31 -11.49 22.00
C ARG A 171 11.22 -11.24 23.52
N GLU A 172 12.15 -11.79 24.29
CA GLU A 172 12.20 -11.62 25.76
C GLU A 172 12.39 -10.15 26.16
N PHE A 173 13.24 -9.43 25.43
CA PHE A 173 13.42 -8.00 25.63
C PHE A 173 12.13 -7.21 25.39
N ILE A 174 11.41 -7.49 24.29
CA ILE A 174 10.14 -6.83 23.96
C ILE A 174 9.07 -7.15 25.00
N LYS A 175 8.98 -8.42 25.41
CA LYS A 175 8.05 -8.85 26.46
C LYS A 175 8.30 -8.13 27.78
N SER A 176 9.55 -8.11 28.24
CA SER A 176 9.96 -7.41 29.46
C SER A 176 9.66 -5.91 29.38
N LYS A 177 9.90 -5.29 28.22
CA LYS A 177 9.59 -3.87 27.98
C LYS A 177 8.08 -3.59 28.04
N LYS A 178 7.26 -4.47 27.45
CA LYS A 178 5.79 -4.36 27.46
C LYS A 178 5.24 -4.49 28.89
N GLU A 179 5.74 -5.46 29.65
CA GLU A 179 5.37 -5.64 31.06
C GLU A 179 5.77 -4.43 31.93
N LEU A 180 6.90 -3.77 31.62
CA LEU A 180 7.33 -2.56 32.32
C LEU A 180 6.43 -1.36 32.01
N LEU A 181 6.06 -1.19 30.73
CA LEU A 181 5.10 -0.17 30.30
C LEU A 181 3.75 -0.35 30.99
N GLU A 182 3.22 -1.58 31.04
CA GLU A 182 1.95 -1.86 31.70
C GLU A 182 1.98 -1.57 33.22
N LYS A 183 3.13 -1.80 33.88
CA LYS A 183 3.32 -1.43 35.29
C LYS A 183 3.38 0.09 35.48
N LEU A 184 3.97 0.81 34.55
CA LEU A 184 4.05 2.28 34.61
C LEU A 184 2.68 2.92 34.39
N ASP A 185 1.91 2.43 33.42
CA ASP A 185 0.55 2.93 33.15
C ASP A 185 -0.36 2.72 34.37
N LYS A 186 -0.27 1.55 35.03
CA LYS A 186 -0.98 1.31 36.30
C LYS A 186 -0.53 2.24 37.43
N GLN A 187 0.76 2.56 37.52
CA GLN A 187 1.26 3.54 38.50
C GLN A 187 0.81 4.99 38.20
N VAL A 188 0.54 5.33 36.94
CA VAL A 188 -0.02 6.63 36.55
C VAL A 188 -1.52 6.68 36.80
N GLU A 189 -2.26 5.58 36.61
CA GLU A 189 -3.68 5.50 36.95
C GLU A 189 -3.93 5.46 38.47
N ASP A 190 -3.06 4.81 39.24
CA ASP A 190 -3.13 4.76 40.71
C ASP A 190 -2.61 6.05 41.38
N GLN A 191 -1.83 6.87 40.66
CA GLN A 191 -1.61 8.26 41.03
C GLN A 191 -2.75 9.10 40.46
N ASP A 192 -3.85 9.19 41.22
CA ASP A 192 -4.84 10.26 41.10
C ASP A 192 -4.15 11.53 40.60
N LEU A 193 -4.59 12.03 39.42
CA LEU A 193 -4.22 13.34 38.92
C LEU A 193 -4.37 14.34 40.08
N LYS A 194 -3.28 14.66 40.76
CA LYS A 194 -3.19 15.93 41.48
C LYS A 194 -3.27 16.96 40.37
N ASP A 195 -4.44 17.58 40.25
CA ASP A 195 -4.72 18.66 39.31
C ASP A 195 -3.46 19.53 39.19
N LEU A 196 -2.91 19.59 37.97
CA LEU A 196 -1.82 20.51 37.67
C LEU A 196 -2.27 21.89 38.19
N PRO A 197 -1.50 22.53 39.08
CA PRO A 197 -1.92 23.78 39.69
C PRO A 197 -2.26 24.76 38.57
N SER A 198 -3.50 25.27 38.61
CA SER A 198 -3.99 26.14 37.54
C SER A 198 -3.05 27.33 37.38
N ARG A 199 -2.95 27.86 36.16
CA ARG A 199 -2.09 29.04 35.87
C ARG A 199 -2.33 30.21 36.84
N SER A 200 -3.52 30.33 37.41
CA SER A 200 -3.87 31.29 38.48
C SER A 200 -3.18 31.04 39.83
N GLU A 201 -2.89 29.80 40.20
CA GLU A 201 -2.24 29.46 41.48
C GLU A 201 -0.71 29.73 41.46
N LEU A 202 -0.08 29.56 40.29
CA LEU A 202 1.33 29.90 40.08
C LEU A 202 1.60 31.41 40.25
N VAL A 203 0.67 32.26 39.80
CA VAL A 203 0.79 33.72 39.92
C VAL A 203 0.63 34.22 41.36
N ILE A 204 -0.12 33.50 42.21
CA ILE A 204 -0.29 33.88 43.64
C ILE A 204 0.96 33.53 44.47
N LYS A 205 1.72 32.49 44.08
CA LYS A 205 2.98 32.13 44.75
C LYS A 205 4.14 33.06 44.41
N GLU A 206 4.20 33.59 43.19
CA GLU A 206 5.23 34.57 42.82
C GLU A 206 5.09 35.88 43.60
N ASN A 207 3.86 36.32 43.91
CA ASN A 207 3.64 37.57 44.66
C ASN A 207 3.90 37.50 46.17
N ASN A 208 4.17 36.32 46.75
CA ASN A 208 4.45 36.16 48.18
C ASN A 208 5.93 35.88 48.50
N THR A 209 6.81 35.83 47.50
CA THR A 209 8.25 35.61 47.71
C THR A 209 9.06 36.93 47.66
N GLU A 210 8.41 38.06 47.38
CA GLU A 210 9.01 39.40 47.45
C GLU A 210 8.69 40.11 48.78
N LYS A 211 9.12 39.54 49.91
CA LYS A 211 9.31 40.30 51.17
C LYS A 211 10.02 39.47 52.23
N SER A 212 11.34 39.39 52.11
CA SER A 212 12.34 39.45 53.21
C SER A 212 13.72 39.31 52.57
N GLN A 213 14.38 40.44 52.26
CA GLN A 213 15.58 40.93 52.96
C GLN A 213 16.83 40.05 52.68
N LEU A 214 17.71 40.46 51.77
CA LEU A 214 18.88 41.34 51.99
C LEU A 214 19.92 40.72 52.94
N GLU A 215 21.00 40.17 52.36
CA GLU A 215 22.41 40.50 52.66
C GLU A 215 23.34 39.81 51.63
N GLU A 216 24.22 40.61 51.02
CA GLU A 216 25.28 40.23 50.05
C GLU A 216 26.65 39.99 50.76
N PRO A 217 27.84 39.90 50.09
CA PRO A 217 28.29 39.08 48.95
C PRO A 217 29.69 38.40 49.18
N GLU A 218 30.18 37.78 48.10
CA GLU A 218 31.59 37.53 47.68
C GLU A 218 32.22 36.15 47.99
N LYS A 219 32.62 35.39 46.95
CA LYS A 219 33.92 35.49 46.24
C LYS A 219 34.11 34.38 45.19
N ASP A 220 34.64 34.80 44.06
CA ASP A 220 35.52 34.16 43.07
C ASP A 220 35.91 32.67 43.25
N THR A 221 35.86 31.89 42.16
CA THR A 221 37.05 31.52 41.36
C THR A 221 36.77 30.48 40.27
N GLU A 222 37.57 30.60 39.22
CA GLU A 222 37.77 29.77 38.04
C GLU A 222 37.92 28.27 38.31
N ASN A 223 37.44 27.41 37.40
CA ASN A 223 38.36 26.58 36.60
C ASN A 223 37.66 25.74 35.52
N ALA A 224 38.34 25.67 34.38
CA ALA A 224 38.08 24.78 33.27
C ALA A 224 38.49 23.33 33.60
N LYS A 225 37.79 22.34 33.03
CA LYS A 225 38.47 21.17 32.43
C LYS A 225 37.57 20.33 31.51
N GLU A 226 37.98 20.38 30.26
CA GLU A 226 37.96 19.38 29.19
C GLU A 226 38.35 17.95 29.66
N VAL A 227 37.87 16.91 28.95
CA VAL A 227 38.45 15.56 28.63
C VAL A 227 37.28 14.65 28.16
N ALA A 228 37.10 14.41 26.85
CA ALA A 228 37.62 13.26 26.05
C ALA A 228 37.08 11.88 26.50
N SER A 229 36.19 11.26 25.71
CA SER A 229 36.46 10.18 24.72
C SER A 229 36.99 8.87 25.30
N THR A 230 36.26 7.75 25.12
CA THR A 230 36.90 6.45 24.88
C THR A 230 35.95 5.53 24.11
N ASP A 231 36.48 5.02 22.99
CA ASP A 231 36.01 3.89 22.20
C ASP A 231 35.93 2.59 23.02
N GLU A 232 35.07 1.66 22.61
CA GLU A 232 35.48 0.24 22.57
C GLU A 232 34.68 -0.55 21.52
N LYS A 233 35.45 -1.13 20.58
CA LYS A 233 35.05 -2.11 19.57
C LYS A 233 35.33 -3.52 20.10
N ASN A 234 34.65 -4.48 19.44
CA ASN A 234 35.01 -5.88 19.24
C ASN A 234 34.79 -6.88 20.39
N LEU A 235 33.94 -7.87 20.10
CA LEU A 235 34.35 -9.28 20.25
C LEU A 235 33.62 -10.18 19.23
N MET A 236 34.36 -10.65 18.22
CA MET A 236 34.11 -11.92 17.54
C MET A 236 34.80 -13.02 18.33
N SER A 237 34.15 -14.18 18.45
CA SER A 237 34.85 -15.47 18.34
C SER A 237 33.86 -16.62 18.19
N ASP A 238 34.30 -17.57 17.37
CA ASP A 238 33.67 -18.78 16.89
C ASP A 238 33.24 -19.78 17.98
N THR A 239 32.25 -20.61 17.65
CA THR A 239 32.26 -22.02 18.09
C THR A 239 31.51 -22.91 17.09
N GLN A 240 32.21 -23.95 16.62
CA GLN A 240 31.73 -25.06 15.80
C GLN A 240 31.10 -26.17 16.65
N ALA A 241 30.39 -27.09 15.97
CA ALA A 241 29.86 -28.41 16.41
C ALA A 241 28.37 -28.36 16.87
N GLU A 242 27.44 -29.26 16.51
CA GLU A 242 27.49 -30.63 15.99
C GLU A 242 26.27 -30.94 15.09
N GLU A 243 26.45 -31.86 14.13
CA GLU A 243 25.37 -32.56 13.41
C GLU A 243 24.88 -33.76 14.23
N SER A 244 23.57 -33.89 14.47
CA SER A 244 22.83 -35.16 14.35
C SER A 244 21.34 -34.94 14.63
N GLY A 245 20.48 -35.32 13.67
CA GLY A 245 19.02 -35.25 13.85
C GLY A 245 18.23 -34.91 12.60
N LYS A 246 18.54 -35.53 11.45
CA LYS A 246 17.74 -35.40 10.21
C LYS A 246 17.02 -36.71 9.96
N GLY A 247 15.71 -36.77 10.18
CA GLY A 247 14.92 -37.94 9.81
C GLY A 247 13.42 -37.79 10.06
N GLU A 248 13.01 -37.09 11.10
CA GLU A 248 11.57 -36.97 11.44
C GLU A 248 10.94 -35.63 11.02
N ASP A 249 11.74 -34.57 10.84
CA ASP A 249 11.22 -33.23 10.52
C ASP A 249 10.95 -32.98 9.02
N GLU A 250 11.61 -33.70 8.11
CA GLU A 250 11.43 -33.49 6.66
C GLU A 250 10.01 -33.85 6.18
N ASN A 251 9.40 -34.89 6.76
CA ASN A 251 8.01 -35.28 6.45
C ASN A 251 6.97 -34.26 6.95
N LYS A 252 7.30 -33.47 7.98
CA LYS A 252 6.41 -32.45 8.51
C LYS A 252 6.44 -31.18 7.65
N ILE A 253 7.60 -30.89 7.05
CA ILE A 253 7.81 -29.75 6.14
C ILE A 253 7.13 -29.99 4.80
N GLU A 254 7.22 -31.18 4.21
CA GLU A 254 6.51 -31.51 2.96
C GLU A 254 4.99 -31.40 3.13
N LYS A 255 4.45 -31.84 4.28
CA LYS A 255 3.02 -31.69 4.57
C LYS A 255 2.60 -30.22 4.73
N LEU A 256 3.44 -29.38 5.32
CA LEU A 256 3.16 -27.94 5.48
C LEU A 256 3.24 -27.18 4.15
N LEU A 257 4.18 -27.54 3.26
CA LEU A 257 4.32 -26.93 1.93
C LEU A 257 3.13 -27.24 1.01
N VAL A 258 2.49 -28.40 1.17
CA VAL A 258 1.28 -28.77 0.40
C VAL A 258 0.02 -28.09 0.96
N GLU A 259 -0.08 -27.86 2.28
CA GLU A 259 -1.27 -27.25 2.91
C GLU A 259 -1.27 -25.69 2.88
N LEU A 260 -0.11 -25.05 2.70
CA LEU A 260 0.05 -23.59 2.72
C LEU A 260 -0.73 -22.83 1.62
N PRO A 261 -0.77 -23.29 0.35
CA PRO A 261 -1.53 -22.64 -0.70
C PRO A 261 -3.05 -22.61 -0.41
N GLU A 262 -3.60 -23.71 0.12
CA GLU A 262 -5.03 -23.81 0.44
C GLU A 262 -5.42 -22.94 1.64
N LYS A 263 -4.55 -22.83 2.65
CA LYS A 263 -4.78 -21.94 3.81
C LYS A 263 -4.69 -20.46 3.44
N MET A 264 -3.80 -20.08 2.51
CA MET A 264 -3.75 -18.72 1.98
C MET A 264 -5.03 -18.35 1.21
N GLU A 265 -5.60 -19.27 0.43
CA GLU A 265 -6.89 -19.02 -0.24
C GLU A 265 -8.05 -18.82 0.75
N GLY A 266 -8.00 -19.47 1.91
CA GLY A 266 -8.96 -19.25 3.01
C GLY A 266 -8.84 -17.84 3.61
N LEU A 267 -7.62 -17.42 3.98
CA LEU A 267 -7.38 -16.10 4.55
C LEU A 267 -7.71 -14.95 3.58
N LEU A 268 -7.54 -15.17 2.27
CA LEU A 268 -7.96 -14.22 1.23
C LEU A 268 -9.49 -14.08 1.15
N LYS A 269 -10.27 -15.14 1.43
CA LYS A 269 -11.74 -15.07 1.45
C LYS A 269 -12.26 -14.33 2.68
N ASP A 270 -11.64 -14.53 3.84
CA ASP A 270 -12.05 -13.88 5.09
C ASP A 270 -11.72 -12.37 5.10
N GLY A 271 -10.63 -11.97 4.44
CA GLY A 271 -10.30 -10.55 4.22
C GLY A 271 -11.33 -9.80 3.36
N ILE A 272 -12.01 -10.49 2.44
CA ILE A 272 -13.01 -9.88 1.54
C ILE A 272 -14.36 -9.68 2.26
N GLN A 273 -14.75 -10.56 3.18
CA GLN A 273 -16.02 -10.44 3.91
C GLN A 273 -16.02 -9.35 4.99
N ASN A 274 -14.88 -9.08 5.62
CA ASN A 274 -14.78 -8.05 6.67
C ASN A 274 -14.72 -6.60 6.11
N GLY A 275 -14.53 -6.43 4.79
CA GLY A 275 -14.52 -5.11 4.14
C GLY A 275 -15.90 -4.56 3.75
N MET A 276 -16.98 -5.35 3.84
CA MET A 276 -18.30 -4.99 3.30
C MET A 276 -19.38 -4.64 4.35
N HIS A 277 -19.05 -4.55 5.63
CA HIS A 277 -20.06 -4.39 6.71
C HIS A 277 -19.98 -3.13 7.58
N LYS A 278 -19.38 -2.04 7.07
CA LYS A 278 -19.54 -0.70 7.66
C LYS A 278 -19.98 0.31 6.60
N GLY A 279 -21.26 0.24 6.26
CA GLY A 279 -22.00 1.31 5.62
C GLY A 279 -23.19 1.62 6.50
N ASP A 280 -22.98 2.54 7.45
CA ASP A 280 -23.98 2.99 8.41
C ASP A 280 -25.25 3.45 7.70
N GLY A 281 -26.37 2.86 8.11
CA GLY A 281 -27.68 3.42 7.88
C GLY A 281 -27.95 4.47 8.95
N ASP A 282 -28.28 5.68 8.53
CA ASP A 282 -29.22 6.50 9.28
C ASP A 282 -29.94 7.51 8.36
N THR A 283 -31.23 7.21 8.18
CA THR A 283 -32.37 8.12 8.40
C THR A 283 -32.31 9.54 7.84
N MET A 284 -33.22 9.86 6.91
CA MET A 284 -34.19 10.97 7.05
C MET A 284 -35.34 10.82 6.04
N GLN A 285 -36.55 10.96 6.60
CA GLN A 285 -37.86 10.86 5.97
C GLN A 285 -38.30 12.19 5.31
N ASN A 286 -39.17 12.05 4.31
CA ASN A 286 -40.35 12.88 3.97
C ASN A 286 -40.23 14.38 3.64
N GLY A 287 -40.97 14.77 2.58
CA GLY A 287 -41.36 16.14 2.23
C GLY A 287 -41.42 16.29 0.71
N GLU A 288 -42.52 15.97 0.04
CA GLU A 288 -43.73 16.79 -0.18
C GLU A 288 -43.86 17.10 -1.67
N ALA A 289 -45.06 16.85 -2.18
CA ALA A 289 -45.45 17.03 -3.57
C ALA A 289 -45.89 18.47 -3.81
N THR A 290 -45.41 19.09 -4.90
CA THR A 290 -46.14 20.16 -5.61
C THR A 290 -45.67 20.22 -7.06
N ASP A 291 -46.53 19.77 -7.98
CA ASP A 291 -46.71 20.42 -9.28
C ASP A 291 -47.56 21.68 -9.05
N PRO A 292 -47.32 22.78 -9.78
CA PRO A 292 -48.16 22.99 -10.96
C PRO A 292 -47.46 23.68 -12.16
N GLN A 293 -47.82 23.19 -13.34
CA GLN A 293 -48.28 23.94 -14.51
C GLN A 293 -47.75 25.38 -14.79
N ASN A 294 -47.21 25.50 -16.02
CA ASN A 294 -47.64 26.45 -17.05
C ASN A 294 -47.02 27.87 -17.02
N ASN A 295 -46.19 28.20 -18.04
CA ASN A 295 -46.56 29.21 -19.05
C ASN A 295 -45.42 29.49 -20.07
N ASN A 296 -45.86 29.54 -21.34
CA ASN A 296 -45.44 30.45 -22.42
C ASN A 296 -44.11 30.26 -23.15
N GLU A 297 -44.18 29.47 -24.22
CA GLU A 297 -44.19 29.96 -25.62
C GLU A 297 -43.78 31.44 -25.83
N ILE A 298 -42.64 31.70 -26.49
CA ILE A 298 -42.41 32.83 -27.43
C ILE A 298 -41.42 32.40 -28.53
N LEU A 299 -41.96 32.41 -29.76
CA LEU A 299 -41.35 32.66 -31.06
C LEU A 299 -40.01 33.43 -31.08
N ALA A 300 -39.04 32.99 -31.91
CA ALA A 300 -38.66 33.66 -33.18
C ALA A 300 -37.19 33.42 -33.63
N LYS A 301 -37.10 32.69 -34.75
CA LYS A 301 -36.25 32.89 -35.95
C LYS A 301 -34.71 32.73 -35.93
N PRO A 302 -34.15 32.23 -37.06
CA PRO A 302 -32.73 31.93 -37.26
C PRO A 302 -31.98 33.11 -37.90
N LEU A 303 -30.68 33.24 -37.61
CA LEU A 303 -29.76 34.05 -38.39
C LEU A 303 -28.97 33.15 -39.35
N GLN A 304 -29.39 33.19 -40.61
CA GLN A 304 -28.52 32.99 -41.76
C GLN A 304 -27.64 34.23 -41.95
N ASN A 305 -26.36 34.01 -42.21
CA ASN A 305 -25.42 34.79 -43.03
C ASN A 305 -24.21 33.86 -43.19
N GLY A 306 -23.78 33.36 -44.35
CA GLY A 306 -23.85 33.90 -45.70
C GLY A 306 -22.59 34.74 -45.96
N SER A 307 -21.52 34.12 -46.46
CA SER A 307 -20.44 34.72 -47.29
C SER A 307 -19.39 33.67 -47.68
N GLU A 308 -19.66 33.02 -48.81
CA GLU A 308 -18.80 32.70 -49.98
C GLU A 308 -17.25 32.67 -49.97
N PRO A 309 -16.66 32.01 -51.00
CA PRO A 309 -15.31 31.43 -50.98
C PRO A 309 -14.25 32.31 -51.65
N VAL A 310 -12.99 32.04 -51.33
CA VAL A 310 -11.83 32.52 -52.10
C VAL A 310 -11.14 31.33 -52.75
N GLN A 311 -11.29 31.23 -54.06
CA GLN A 311 -10.38 30.52 -54.96
C GLN A 311 -9.19 31.42 -55.33
N GLU A 312 -8.24 30.85 -56.08
CA GLU A 312 -7.13 31.49 -56.81
C GLU A 312 -5.86 31.74 -55.96
N LYS A 313 -4.64 31.27 -56.29
CA LYS A 313 -3.99 31.04 -57.60
C LYS A 313 -2.88 29.98 -57.55
N SER A 314 -2.77 29.31 -58.69
CA SER A 314 -1.61 28.66 -59.29
C SER A 314 -0.47 29.63 -59.67
N ALA A 315 0.78 29.19 -59.49
CA ALA A 315 1.98 29.49 -60.31
C ALA A 315 3.13 28.57 -59.80
N THR A 316 3.65 27.58 -60.57
CA THR A 316 4.87 27.66 -61.44
C THR A 316 6.01 28.45 -60.77
N GLU A 317 7.16 27.86 -60.43
CA GLU A 317 8.15 27.13 -61.24
C GLU A 317 8.89 26.05 -60.41
#